data_AF-A0A1F2U2I3-F1
#
_entry.id   AF-A0A1F2U2I3-F1
#
_cell.length_a   1.000
_cell.length_b   1.000
_cell.length_c   1.000
_cell.angle_alpha   90.00
_cell.angle_beta   90.00
_cell.angle_gamma   90.00
#
_symmetry.space_group_name_H-M   'P 1'
#
loop_
_entity.id
_entity.type
_entity.pdbx_description
1 polymer ?
#
loop_
_entity_poly.entity_id
_entity_poly.type
_entity_poly.pdbx_seq_one_letter_code
_entity_poly.pdbx_strand_id
1 'polypeptide(L)'
;MATVDLPEVERQFAERMQNAALVGSFTVSGREDRGLRDDRYDISSVEKVGDDRWRFNAKIGELGVTLPIVVTMTFAGDTPIITITDFTIPTLGTFTSRVFFYGDRYAGTWQHGTVGGHLFGSIEKK
;
A
#
# COMPACT_ATOMS: atom_id res chain seq x y z
N MET A 1 -5.92 1.87 -27.49
CA MET A 1 -6.39 1.36 -26.19
C MET A 1 -7.06 2.52 -25.49
N ALA A 2 -8.32 2.38 -25.08
CA ALA A 2 -9.04 3.48 -24.45
C ALA A 2 -8.38 3.80 -23.10
N THR A 3 -7.86 5.03 -22.97
CA THR A 3 -7.55 5.61 -21.66
C THR A 3 -8.88 5.72 -20.93
N VAL A 4 -9.07 4.90 -19.89
CA VAL A 4 -10.13 5.15 -18.92
C VAL A 4 -9.86 6.53 -18.34
N ASP A 5 -10.78 7.46 -18.55
CA ASP A 5 -10.65 8.81 -18.00
C ASP A 5 -10.88 8.70 -16.49
N LEU A 6 -9.79 8.67 -15.72
CA LEU A 6 -9.83 8.53 -14.28
C LEU A 6 -10.34 9.84 -13.67
N PRO A 7 -11.20 9.79 -12.63
CA PRO A 7 -11.44 10.95 -11.78
C PRO A 7 -10.12 11.60 -11.36
N GLU A 8 -10.10 12.93 -11.27
CA GLU A 8 -8.87 13.69 -11.04
C GLU A 8 -8.08 13.21 -9.81
N VAL A 9 -8.77 12.91 -8.71
CA VAL A 9 -8.15 12.39 -7.48
C VAL A 9 -7.46 11.02 -7.69
N GLU A 10 -8.08 10.14 -8.48
CA GLU A 10 -7.55 8.83 -8.80
C GLU A 10 -6.31 8.94 -9.69
N ARG A 11 -6.38 9.83 -10.69
CA ARG A 11 -5.26 10.14 -11.58
C ARG A 11 -4.07 10.73 -10.80
N GLN A 12 -4.31 11.72 -9.94
CA GLN A 12 -3.28 12.33 -9.11
C GLN A 12 -2.61 11.32 -8.17
N PHE A 13 -3.38 10.40 -7.58
CA PHE A 13 -2.81 9.33 -6.76
C PHE A 13 -1.91 8.40 -7.59
N ALA A 14 -2.38 7.94 -8.75
CA ALA A 14 -1.59 7.10 -9.65
C ALA A 14 -0.26 7.77 -10.07
N GLU A 15 -0.32 9.05 -10.48
CA GLU A 15 0.85 9.85 -10.87
C GLU A 15 1.83 10.07 -9.70
N ARG A 16 1.31 10.30 -8.49
CA ARG A 16 2.13 10.45 -7.27
C ARG A 16 2.86 9.15 -6.94
N MET A 17 2.23 8.01 -7.14
CA MET A 17 2.79 6.70 -6.81
C MET A 17 3.70 6.12 -7.90
N GLN A 18 3.74 6.75 -9.08
CA GLN A 18 4.67 6.38 -10.15
C GLN A 18 6.11 6.59 -9.70
N ASN A 19 6.93 5.53 -9.82
CA ASN A 19 8.33 5.50 -9.40
C ASN A 19 8.53 6.08 -7.98
N ALA A 20 7.79 5.55 -7.01
CA ALA A 20 7.84 5.99 -5.63
C ALA A 20 8.41 4.90 -4.71
N ALA A 21 8.76 5.28 -3.49
CA ALA A 21 9.05 4.38 -2.38
C ALA A 21 8.16 4.75 -1.20
N LEU A 22 7.52 3.76 -0.59
CA LEU A 22 6.95 3.90 0.75
C LEU A 22 8.05 3.57 1.73
N VAL A 23 8.50 4.55 2.50
CA VAL A 23 9.58 4.41 3.49
C VAL A 23 8.98 4.68 4.86
N GLY A 24 8.99 3.70 5.75
CA GLY A 24 8.28 3.83 7.01
C GLY A 24 8.77 2.89 8.09
N SER A 25 7.87 2.72 9.06
CA SER A 25 8.02 1.74 10.11
C SER A 25 6.68 1.14 10.50
N PHE A 26 6.74 -0.05 11.10
CA PHE A 26 5.60 -0.73 11.68
C PHE A 26 5.83 -1.12 13.14
N THR A 27 4.71 -1.33 13.82
CA THR A 27 4.63 -1.87 15.18
C THR A 27 4.07 -3.28 15.14
N VAL A 28 4.30 -4.04 16.23
CA VAL A 28 3.62 -5.30 16.50
C VAL A 28 2.90 -5.14 17.83
N SER A 29 1.58 -5.25 17.84
CA SER A 29 0.77 -5.13 19.06
C SER A 29 1.21 -6.17 20.10
N GLY A 30 1.34 -5.73 21.36
CA GLY A 30 1.86 -6.54 22.47
C GLY A 30 3.39 -6.68 22.48
N ARG A 31 4.11 -5.91 21.65
CA ARG A 31 5.58 -5.84 21.59
C ARG A 31 6.07 -4.40 21.46
N GLU A 32 5.37 -3.47 22.12
CA GLU A 32 5.67 -2.04 22.08
C GLU A 32 7.06 -1.72 22.65
N ASP A 33 7.57 -2.57 23.54
CA ASP A 33 8.91 -2.50 24.13
C ASP A 33 10.05 -2.72 23.12
N ARG A 34 9.79 -3.33 21.96
CA ARG A 34 10.81 -3.70 20.98
C ARG A 34 11.15 -2.61 19.97
N GLY A 35 10.54 -1.43 20.10
CA GLY A 35 10.73 -0.30 19.20
C GLY A 35 10.09 -0.49 17.83
N LEU A 36 10.22 0.54 16.98
CA LEU A 36 9.73 0.54 15.60
C LEU A 36 10.58 -0.38 14.72
N ARG A 37 9.93 -1.05 13.76
CA ARG A 37 10.59 -1.88 12.74
C ARG A 37 10.52 -1.16 11.41
N ASP A 38 11.64 -0.94 10.75
CA ASP A 38 11.67 -0.28 9.46
C ASP A 38 11.01 -1.16 8.38
N ASP A 39 10.29 -0.52 7.47
CA ASP A 39 9.76 -1.12 6.26
C ASP A 39 10.01 -0.24 5.03
N ARG A 40 10.07 -0.90 3.87
CA ARG A 40 10.20 -0.23 2.59
C ARG A 40 9.50 -0.99 1.48
N TYR A 41 8.71 -0.27 0.69
CA TYR A 41 8.05 -0.80 -0.50
C TYR A 41 8.41 0.07 -1.71
N ASP A 42 9.04 -0.56 -2.69
CA ASP A 42 9.50 0.09 -3.89
C ASP A 42 8.42 -0.04 -4.99
N ILE A 43 7.77 1.05 -5.36
CA ILE A 43 6.62 1.06 -6.27
C ILE A 43 7.04 1.57 -7.65
N SER A 44 6.89 0.73 -8.68
CA SER A 44 7.14 1.17 -10.05
C SER A 44 5.91 1.86 -10.64
N SER A 45 4.72 1.28 -10.52
CA SER A 45 3.47 1.92 -10.95
C SER A 45 2.27 1.50 -10.11
N VAL A 46 1.23 2.35 -10.15
CA VAL A 46 -0.08 2.09 -9.57
C VAL A 46 -1.15 2.40 -10.62
N GLU A 47 -2.00 1.42 -10.91
CA GLU A 47 -2.97 1.49 -12.00
C GLU A 47 -4.33 0.95 -11.55
N LYS A 48 -5.40 1.64 -11.93
CA LYS A 48 -6.77 1.15 -11.75
C LYS A 48 -7.06 0.06 -12.77
N VAL A 49 -7.54 -1.11 -12.30
CA VAL A 49 -7.77 -2.32 -13.12
C VAL A 49 -9.20 -2.88 -12.97
N GLY A 50 -10.08 -2.11 -12.34
CA GLY A 50 -11.49 -2.41 -12.13
C GLY A 50 -12.15 -1.26 -11.36
N ASP A 51 -13.36 -1.45 -10.88
CA ASP A 51 -14.14 -0.37 -10.24
C ASP A 51 -13.46 0.17 -8.97
N ASP A 52 -13.08 -0.72 -8.05
CA ASP A 52 -12.38 -0.44 -6.80
C ASP A 52 -11.03 -1.16 -6.71
N ARG A 53 -10.59 -1.79 -7.82
CA ARG A 53 -9.38 -2.62 -7.86
C ARG A 53 -8.21 -1.87 -8.43
N TRP A 54 -7.11 -1.88 -7.69
CA TRP A 54 -5.90 -1.15 -7.99
C TRP A 54 -4.70 -2.08 -7.95
N ARG A 55 -3.93 -2.09 -9.03
CA ARG A 55 -2.71 -2.87 -9.16
C ARG A 55 -1.52 -2.03 -8.77
N PHE A 56 -0.80 -2.49 -7.75
CA PHE A 56 0.49 -1.97 -7.33
C PHE A 56 1.58 -2.90 -7.87
N ASN A 57 2.46 -2.39 -8.72
CA ASN A 57 3.68 -3.09 -9.09
C ASN A 57 4.75 -2.75 -8.05
N ALA A 58 4.85 -3.59 -7.02
CA ALA A 58 5.66 -3.32 -5.84
C ALA A 58 6.77 -4.36 -5.68
N LYS A 59 7.97 -3.89 -5.38
CA LYS A 59 9.08 -4.70 -4.91
C LYS A 59 9.08 -4.64 -3.38
N ILE A 60 9.01 -5.82 -2.77
CA ILE A 60 8.87 -6.00 -1.32
C ILE A 60 10.12 -6.71 -0.79
N GLY A 61 10.80 -6.10 0.16
CA GLY A 61 11.98 -6.67 0.82
C GLY A 61 13.19 -6.87 -0.10
N GLU A 62 14.14 -7.69 0.35
CA GLU A 62 15.45 -7.88 -0.29
C GLU A 62 15.42 -8.82 -1.50
N LEU A 63 14.32 -9.55 -1.72
CA LEU A 63 14.19 -10.59 -2.75
C LEU A 63 14.37 -10.07 -4.19
N GLY A 64 14.43 -8.76 -4.42
CA GLY A 64 14.75 -8.23 -5.74
C GLY A 64 13.58 -8.20 -6.73
N VAL A 65 12.48 -8.90 -6.43
CA VAL A 65 11.38 -9.16 -7.38
C VAL A 65 10.25 -8.15 -7.21
N THR A 66 9.77 -7.61 -8.34
CA THR A 66 8.54 -6.82 -8.42
C THR A 66 7.34 -7.74 -8.59
N LEU A 67 6.34 -7.60 -7.72
CA LEU A 67 5.09 -8.35 -7.76
C LEU A 67 3.91 -7.43 -8.11
N PRO A 68 3.00 -7.86 -9.00
CA PRO A 68 1.75 -7.15 -9.26
C PRO A 68 0.71 -7.52 -8.19
N ILE A 69 0.45 -6.62 -7.25
CA ILE A 69 -0.51 -6.82 -6.16
C ILE A 69 -1.78 -6.03 -6.46
N VAL A 70 -2.90 -6.73 -6.67
CA VAL A 70 -4.19 -6.10 -6.93
C VAL A 70 -4.99 -6.03 -5.63
N VAL A 71 -5.14 -4.82 -5.09
CA VAL A 71 -5.86 -4.56 -3.84
C VAL A 71 -7.17 -3.82 -4.11
N THR A 72 -8.12 -3.95 -3.19
CA THR A 72 -9.28 -3.06 -3.13
C THR A 72 -8.85 -1.73 -2.51
N MET A 73 -9.23 -0.62 -3.14
CA MET A 73 -8.96 0.73 -2.67
C MET A 73 -10.19 1.61 -2.87
N THR A 74 -10.55 2.34 -1.83
CA THR A 74 -11.65 3.31 -1.84
C THR A 74 -11.11 4.71 -1.60
N PHE A 75 -11.87 5.74 -1.97
CA PHE A 75 -11.51 7.13 -1.72
C PHE A 75 -12.52 7.77 -0.77
N ALA A 76 -12.03 8.32 0.34
CA ALA A 76 -12.80 9.17 1.25
C ALA A 76 -12.46 10.63 0.93
N GLY A 77 -13.26 11.27 0.06
CA GLY A 77 -12.90 12.57 -0.49
C GLY A 77 -11.61 12.46 -1.33
N ASP A 78 -10.56 13.16 -0.92
CA ASP A 78 -9.24 13.13 -1.56
C ASP A 78 -8.28 12.08 -0.98
N THR A 79 -8.73 11.29 0.00
CA THR A 79 -7.90 10.35 0.74
C THR A 79 -8.11 8.92 0.23
N PRO A 80 -7.16 8.35 -0.54
CA PRO A 80 -7.19 6.93 -0.94
C PRO A 80 -6.91 6.02 0.26
N ILE A 81 -7.64 4.91 0.34
CA ILE A 81 -7.60 3.94 1.42
C ILE A 81 -7.61 2.52 0.84
N ILE A 82 -6.51 1.79 1.01
CA ILE A 82 -6.48 0.34 0.76
C ILE A 82 -7.34 -0.35 1.81
N THR A 83 -8.24 -1.22 1.36
CA THR A 83 -9.22 -1.90 2.22
C THR A 83 -9.27 -3.40 1.92
N ILE A 84 -8.26 -4.14 2.39
CA ILE A 84 -8.18 -5.58 2.19
C ILE A 84 -8.58 -6.35 3.45
N THR A 85 -9.31 -7.46 3.25
CA THR A 85 -9.74 -8.40 4.31
C THR A 85 -9.44 -9.80 3.84
N ASP A 86 -8.70 -10.57 4.66
CA ASP A 86 -8.26 -11.95 4.39
C ASP A 86 -7.69 -12.15 2.98
N PHE A 87 -6.96 -11.13 2.51
CA PHE A 87 -6.41 -11.06 1.17
C PHE A 87 -5.11 -11.85 1.10
N THR A 88 -5.08 -12.86 0.23
CA THR A 88 -3.92 -13.74 0.09
C THR A 88 -3.03 -13.27 -1.05
N ILE A 89 -1.79 -12.93 -0.71
CA ILE A 89 -0.74 -12.72 -1.70
C ILE A 89 0.02 -14.05 -1.82
N PRO A 90 0.07 -14.66 -3.02
CA PRO A 90 0.86 -15.87 -3.23
C PRO A 90 2.28 -15.69 -2.68
N THR A 91 2.78 -16.72 -2.00
CA THR A 91 4.10 -16.80 -1.32
C THR A 91 4.32 -15.87 -0.12
N LEU A 92 3.59 -14.76 0.01
CA LEU A 92 3.74 -13.83 1.14
C LEU A 92 2.72 -14.08 2.27
N GLY A 93 1.60 -14.73 1.97
CA GLY A 93 0.58 -15.12 2.95
C GLY A 93 -0.68 -14.25 2.91
N THR A 94 -1.50 -14.35 3.96
CA THR A 94 -2.82 -13.72 4.04
C THR A 94 -2.80 -12.50 4.95
N PHE A 95 -3.38 -11.40 4.49
CA PHE A 95 -3.33 -10.11 5.17
C PHE A 95 -4.70 -9.44 5.24
N THR A 96 -4.91 -8.75 6.35
CA THR A 96 -6.01 -7.80 6.54
C THR A 96 -5.39 -6.45 6.85
N SER A 97 -5.74 -5.41 6.10
CA SER A 97 -5.04 -4.12 6.21
C SER A 97 -5.89 -2.95 5.70
N ARG A 98 -5.83 -1.85 6.46
CA ARG A 98 -6.52 -0.57 6.19
C ARG A 98 -5.43 0.49 6.17
N VAL A 99 -5.03 0.97 5.00
CA VAL A 99 -3.93 1.93 4.84
C VAL A 99 -4.42 3.11 4.04
N PHE A 100 -4.33 4.30 4.60
CA PHE A 100 -4.68 5.54 3.92
C PHE A 100 -3.43 6.32 3.53
N PHE A 101 -3.55 7.12 2.48
CA PHE A 101 -2.50 8.03 2.03
C PHE A 101 -3.03 9.45 2.04
N TYR A 102 -2.24 10.38 2.56
CA TYR A 102 -2.57 11.80 2.56
C TYR A 102 -1.31 12.64 2.41
N GLY A 103 -1.29 13.51 1.39
CA GLY A 103 -0.07 14.24 1.01
C GLY A 103 1.07 13.29 0.63
N ASP A 104 2.21 13.47 1.29
CA ASP A 104 3.43 12.66 1.15
C ASP A 104 3.55 11.58 2.23
N ARG A 105 2.45 11.23 2.93
CA ARG A 105 2.45 10.26 4.02
C ARG A 105 1.44 9.15 3.81
N TYR A 106 1.69 8.04 4.48
CA TYR A 106 0.76 6.94 4.62
C TYR A 106 0.72 6.44 6.06
N ALA A 107 -0.42 5.90 6.47
CA ALA A 107 -0.55 5.23 7.75
C ALA A 107 -1.71 4.23 7.72
N GLY A 108 -1.70 3.27 8.64
CA GLY A 108 -2.72 2.24 8.67
C GLY A 108 -2.49 1.13 9.67
N THR A 109 -3.33 0.11 9.56
CA THR A 109 -3.20 -1.15 10.30
C THR A 109 -2.84 -2.29 9.37
N TRP A 110 -2.15 -3.28 9.92
CA TRP A 110 -1.90 -4.55 9.26
C TRP A 110 -2.16 -5.71 10.22
N GLN A 111 -2.53 -6.84 9.65
CA GLN A 111 -2.70 -8.09 10.37
C GLN A 111 -2.35 -9.27 9.46
N HIS A 112 -1.63 -10.24 10.02
CA HIS A 112 -1.31 -11.53 9.44
C HIS A 112 -1.60 -12.63 10.48
N GLY A 113 -2.67 -13.39 10.26
CA GLY A 113 -3.18 -14.34 11.26
C GLY A 113 -3.61 -13.62 12.54
N THR A 114 -3.01 -14.00 13.68
CA THR A 114 -3.27 -13.42 15.00
C THR A 114 -2.33 -12.27 15.37
N VAL A 115 -1.36 -11.94 14.50
CA VAL A 115 -0.38 -10.88 14.73
C VAL A 115 -0.76 -9.66 13.89
N GLY A 116 -0.65 -8.47 14.45
CA GLY A 116 -0.89 -7.23 13.72
C GLY A 116 -0.30 -6.03 14.42
N GLY A 117 -0.60 -4.85 13.89
CA GLY A 117 -0.16 -3.58 14.45
C GLY A 117 -0.48 -2.43 13.51
N HIS A 118 0.27 -1.35 13.67
CA HIS A 118 0.18 -0.16 12.85
C HIS A 118 1.41 -0.03 11.96
N LEU A 119 1.24 0.58 10.80
CA LEU A 119 2.32 0.95 9.89
C LEU A 119 2.13 2.41 9.47
N PHE A 120 3.23 3.13 9.26
CA PHE A 120 3.20 4.53 8.83
C PHE A 120 4.53 4.96 8.25
N GLY A 121 4.51 5.99 7.41
CA GLY A 121 5.72 6.52 6.82
C GLY A 121 5.44 7.60 5.77
N SER A 122 6.43 7.76 4.89
CA SER A 122 6.43 8.77 3.83
C SER A 122 6.46 8.11 2.44
N ILE A 123 5.96 8.86 1.46
CA ILE A 123 6.02 8.56 0.04
C ILE A 123 7.16 9.38 -0.57
N GLU A 124 8.23 8.71 -0.99
CA GLU A 124 9.42 9.34 -1.56
C GLU A 124 9.47 9.10 -3.06
N LYS A 125 9.83 10.12 -3.86
CA LYS A 125 10.12 9.93 -5.28
C LYS A 125 11.50 9.27 -5.45
N LYS A 126 11.59 8.39 -6.44
CA LYS A 126 12.83 7.73 -6.85
C LYS A 126 13.51 8.42 -8.02
#